data_AF-A0A7J5J9P8-F1
#
_entry.id   AF-A0A7J5J9P8-F1
#
_cell.length_a   1.000
_cell.length_b   1.000
_cell.length_c   1.000
_cell.angle_alpha   90.00
_cell.angle_beta   90.00
_cell.angle_gamma   90.00
#
_symmetry.space_group_name_H-M   'P 1'
#
loop_
_entity.id
_entity.type
_entity.pdbx_description
1 polymer ?
#
loop_
_entity_poly.entity_id
_entity_poly.type
_entity_poly.pdbx_seq_one_letter_code
_entity_poly.pdbx_strand_id
1 'polypeptide(L)'
;VGMFTEFMEQRAPGHTSLDGKVYQHGMLDLKERIAHELKNLDFMNDPEATDKQEELTAMSISCDAAIIFAERHAELAEKMAGQETDPKRKEELKKIAEICRWVPAHAPRTYWEAIQMYWFVHLGTITELNGWDAMNPGHFDQHLAPFYEKDLEEGILTRAEAKELMSCFFIKVNNQTAPPKVGITAKESGTYNDFTNLNIGGIKRDGSNGVSEVSYIMLETVDDLHLLQPGSALHISVCTPERFLREGCKVIRKGYGYPSVFNPDTYVMELMRQGKTPEDAREGGCSGCIEVGAFGKEAYILTGYLNVPKILEVTLHNGTDPVSGKKVGLVTGDPCTFRSYEELYDAFLKQIHYFVDMKVRVSNYIDRMFAKYAPATFLSLFIDDCIAKGKDYYNCGPRYNTSYIQCTGLGTIT
;
A
#
# COMPACT_ATOMS: atom_id res chain seq x y z
N VAL A 1 -19.43 16.64 16.15
CA VAL A 1 -19.67 15.29 16.73
C VAL A 1 -18.62 14.38 16.12
N GLY A 2 -17.77 13.74 16.93
CA GLY A 2 -16.57 13.03 16.46
C GLY A 2 -16.52 11.58 16.93
N MET A 3 -17.58 10.81 16.65
CA MET A 3 -17.65 9.38 17.01
C MET A 3 -16.80 8.52 16.09
N PHE A 4 -16.78 8.86 14.81
CA PHE A 4 -15.91 8.25 13.81
C PHE A 4 -15.53 9.24 12.72
N THR A 5 -14.49 8.91 11.95
CA THR A 5 -14.10 9.61 10.71
C THR A 5 -14.43 8.77 9.48
N GLU A 6 -14.29 9.36 8.28
CA GLU A 6 -14.50 8.68 7.00
C GLU A 6 -13.31 8.94 6.08
N PHE A 7 -12.53 7.90 5.81
CA PHE A 7 -11.27 8.02 5.07
C PHE A 7 -11.48 8.45 3.61
N MET A 8 -12.62 8.09 3.04
CA MET A 8 -12.92 8.33 1.65
C MET A 8 -13.57 9.70 1.39
N GLU A 9 -13.57 10.63 2.36
CA GLU A 9 -14.15 11.97 2.17
C GLU A 9 -13.34 12.87 1.20
N GLN A 10 -12.02 12.66 1.10
CA GLN A 10 -11.10 13.46 0.29
C GLN A 10 -10.11 12.62 -0.53
N ARG A 11 -10.04 11.30 -0.28
CA ARG A 11 -9.09 10.37 -0.89
C ARG A 11 -9.82 9.13 -1.41
N ALA A 12 -9.24 8.48 -2.42
CA ALA A 12 -9.70 7.16 -2.84
C ALA A 12 -9.30 6.10 -1.80
N PRO A 13 -9.97 4.93 -1.75
CA PRO A 13 -9.69 3.92 -0.75
C PRO A 13 -8.20 3.52 -0.68
N GLY A 14 -7.56 3.33 -1.84
CA GLY A 14 -6.12 3.05 -1.92
C GLY A 14 -5.68 1.93 -0.98
N HIS A 15 -4.66 2.22 -0.15
CA HIS A 15 -4.17 1.36 0.94
C HIS A 15 -3.81 -0.05 0.48
N THR A 16 -2.68 -0.14 -0.23
CA THR A 16 -2.24 -1.41 -0.81
C THR A 16 -0.73 -1.47 -1.05
N SER A 17 -0.25 -2.67 -1.35
CA SER A 17 1.14 -2.99 -1.65
C SER A 17 1.24 -3.86 -2.89
N LEU A 18 2.31 -3.65 -3.65
CA LEU A 18 2.72 -4.53 -4.74
C LEU A 18 3.43 -5.78 -4.21
N ASP A 19 3.46 -6.80 -5.05
CA ASP A 19 4.28 -8.00 -4.86
C ASP A 19 5.28 -8.17 -6.02
N GLY A 20 5.83 -9.38 -6.14
CA GLY A 20 6.82 -9.72 -7.16
C GLY A 20 6.34 -9.62 -8.61
N LYS A 21 5.03 -9.56 -8.88
CA LYS A 21 4.46 -9.59 -10.23
C LYS A 21 4.96 -8.46 -11.11
N VAL A 22 5.09 -7.25 -10.54
CA VAL A 22 5.53 -6.05 -11.26
C VAL A 22 6.93 -6.19 -11.85
N TYR A 23 7.73 -7.12 -11.34
CA TYR A 23 9.09 -7.38 -11.82
C TYR A 23 9.18 -8.58 -12.77
N GLN A 24 8.08 -9.31 -12.97
CA GLN A 24 8.01 -10.51 -13.82
C GLN A 24 7.27 -10.26 -15.13
N HIS A 25 6.43 -9.23 -15.17
CA HIS A 25 5.59 -8.91 -16.33
C HIS A 25 5.65 -7.41 -16.65
N GLY A 26 5.82 -7.09 -17.93
CA GLY A 26 5.61 -5.74 -18.44
C GLY A 26 4.16 -5.48 -18.83
N MET A 27 3.85 -4.24 -19.18
CA MET A 27 2.52 -3.84 -19.64
C MET A 27 2.05 -4.63 -20.86
N LEU A 28 2.98 -5.01 -21.76
CA LEU A 28 2.63 -5.80 -22.95
C LEU A 28 2.17 -7.22 -22.57
N ASP A 29 2.81 -7.86 -21.60
CA ASP A 29 2.39 -9.18 -21.09
C ASP A 29 0.99 -9.09 -20.45
N LEU A 30 0.72 -8.00 -19.72
CA LEU A 30 -0.60 -7.77 -19.12
C LEU A 30 -1.67 -7.52 -20.20
N LYS A 31 -1.34 -6.81 -21.28
CA LYS A 31 -2.25 -6.64 -22.43
C LYS A 31 -2.57 -7.96 -23.12
N GLU A 32 -1.60 -8.87 -23.24
CA GLU A 32 -1.86 -10.20 -23.80
C GLU A 32 -2.82 -11.01 -22.92
N ARG A 33 -2.65 -10.96 -21.59
CA ARG A 33 -3.58 -11.58 -20.64
C ARG A 33 -4.98 -10.98 -20.73
N ILE A 34 -5.09 -9.66 -20.81
CA ILE A 34 -6.37 -8.95 -20.98
C ILE A 34 -7.05 -9.36 -22.29
N ALA A 35 -6.30 -9.44 -23.39
CA ALA A 35 -6.83 -9.87 -24.69
C ALA A 35 -7.32 -11.33 -24.66
N HIS A 36 -6.65 -12.19 -23.89
CA HIS A 36 -7.10 -13.57 -23.66
C HIS A 36 -8.45 -13.59 -22.93
N GLU A 37 -8.58 -12.86 -21.82
CA GLU A 37 -9.83 -12.81 -21.05
C GLU A 37 -10.98 -12.20 -21.86
N LEU A 38 -10.73 -11.10 -22.59
CA LEU A 38 -11.71 -10.46 -23.48
C LEU A 38 -12.28 -11.44 -24.52
N LYS A 39 -11.44 -12.31 -25.08
CA LYS A 39 -11.85 -13.31 -26.08
C LYS A 39 -12.72 -14.42 -25.49
N ASN A 40 -12.57 -14.70 -24.20
CA ASN A 40 -13.23 -15.81 -23.51
C ASN A 40 -14.50 -15.39 -22.75
N LEU A 41 -14.92 -14.12 -22.83
CA LEU A 41 -16.14 -13.65 -22.19
C LEU A 41 -17.39 -14.38 -22.74
N ASP A 42 -18.22 -14.89 -21.82
CA ASP A 42 -19.46 -15.59 -22.14
C ASP A 42 -20.67 -14.66 -22.05
N PHE A 43 -20.93 -13.92 -23.13
CA PHE A 43 -22.09 -13.00 -23.21
C PHE A 43 -23.46 -13.69 -23.15
N MET A 44 -23.51 -15.03 -23.26
CA MET A 44 -24.77 -15.76 -23.24
C MET A 44 -25.17 -16.20 -21.83
N ASN A 45 -24.21 -16.55 -20.98
CA ASN A 45 -24.47 -17.12 -19.66
C ASN A 45 -23.90 -16.30 -18.48
N ASP A 46 -23.00 -15.34 -18.72
CA ASP A 46 -22.47 -14.47 -17.68
C ASP A 46 -23.16 -13.09 -17.72
N PRO A 47 -24.03 -12.77 -16.74
CA PRO A 47 -24.74 -11.50 -16.70
C PRO A 47 -23.80 -10.30 -16.47
N GLU A 48 -22.58 -10.51 -16.00
CA GLU A 48 -21.56 -9.46 -15.81
C GLU A 48 -20.63 -9.33 -17.02
N ALA A 49 -20.81 -10.10 -18.11
CA ALA A 49 -19.89 -10.12 -19.24
C ALA A 49 -19.67 -8.74 -19.89
N THR A 50 -20.70 -7.90 -19.94
CA THR A 50 -20.57 -6.54 -20.49
C THR A 50 -19.72 -5.66 -19.58
N ASP A 51 -19.99 -5.66 -18.28
CA ASP A 51 -19.20 -4.92 -17.29
C ASP A 51 -17.73 -5.38 -17.29
N LYS A 52 -17.49 -6.69 -17.39
CA LYS A 52 -16.14 -7.26 -17.51
C LYS A 52 -15.43 -6.82 -18.78
N GLN A 53 -16.15 -6.75 -19.90
CA GLN A 53 -15.58 -6.26 -21.16
C GLN A 53 -15.14 -4.80 -21.03
N GLU A 54 -15.97 -3.94 -20.43
CA GLU A 54 -15.65 -2.53 -20.23
C GLU A 54 -14.43 -2.38 -19.32
N GLU A 55 -14.39 -3.09 -18.20
CA GLU A 55 -13.27 -3.04 -17.26
C GLU A 55 -11.96 -3.52 -17.90
N LEU A 56 -11.97 -4.68 -18.56
CA LEU A 56 -10.79 -5.22 -19.23
C LEU A 56 -10.29 -4.29 -20.36
N THR A 57 -11.22 -3.66 -21.08
CA THR A 57 -10.87 -2.66 -22.10
C THR A 57 -10.19 -1.45 -21.47
N ALA A 58 -10.71 -0.95 -20.34
CA ALA A 58 -10.12 0.16 -19.62
C ALA A 58 -8.73 -0.18 -19.06
N MET A 59 -8.55 -1.36 -18.47
CA MET A 59 -7.24 -1.88 -18.05
C MET A 59 -6.23 -1.90 -19.22
N SER A 60 -6.66 -2.32 -20.43
CA SER A 60 -5.80 -2.35 -21.62
C SER A 60 -5.33 -0.95 -22.02
N ILE A 61 -6.21 0.05 -21.92
CA ILE A 61 -5.88 1.46 -22.20
C ILE A 61 -4.87 1.98 -21.15
N SER A 62 -5.03 1.59 -19.88
CA SER A 62 -4.11 1.96 -18.81
C SER A 62 -2.70 1.40 -19.03
N CYS A 63 -2.56 0.20 -19.60
CA CYS A 63 -1.27 -0.31 -20.06
C CYS A 63 -0.62 0.60 -21.12
N ASP A 64 -1.39 1.02 -22.14
CA ASP A 64 -0.87 1.92 -23.19
C ASP A 64 -0.45 3.28 -22.61
N ALA A 65 -1.25 3.83 -21.68
CA ALA A 65 -0.93 5.09 -21.03
C ALA A 65 0.41 5.03 -20.27
N ALA A 66 0.69 3.93 -19.57
CA ALA A 66 1.94 3.75 -18.84
C ALA A 66 3.16 3.60 -19.77
N ILE A 67 3.01 2.90 -20.90
CA ILE A 67 4.06 2.80 -21.93
C ILE A 67 4.37 4.18 -22.50
N ILE A 68 3.34 4.92 -22.93
CA ILE A 68 3.48 6.27 -23.48
C ILE A 68 4.14 7.22 -22.46
N PHE A 69 3.78 7.09 -21.18
CA PHE A 69 4.38 7.90 -20.12
C PHE A 69 5.89 7.68 -20.02
N ALA A 70 6.36 6.44 -20.08
CA ALA A 70 7.78 6.11 -20.05
C ALA A 70 8.51 6.49 -21.35
N GLU A 71 7.91 6.26 -22.52
CA GLU A 71 8.48 6.65 -23.81
C GLU A 71 8.76 8.16 -23.88
N ARG A 72 7.86 8.99 -23.34
CA ARG A 72 8.07 10.44 -23.24
C ARG A 72 9.26 10.83 -22.36
N HIS A 73 9.54 10.06 -21.30
CA HIS A 73 10.73 10.27 -20.48
C HIS A 73 12.00 9.87 -21.24
N ALA A 74 11.95 8.77 -22.00
CA ALA A 74 13.05 8.33 -22.84
C ALA A 74 13.41 9.38 -23.91
N GLU A 75 12.41 9.89 -24.65
CA GLU A 75 12.59 10.94 -25.65
C GLU A 75 13.25 12.20 -25.07
N LEU A 76 12.80 12.62 -23.88
CA LEU A 76 13.37 13.78 -23.21
C LEU A 76 14.82 13.52 -22.78
N ALA A 77 15.12 12.34 -22.24
CA ALA A 77 16.47 11.96 -21.84
C ALA A 77 17.42 11.88 -23.05
N GLU A 78 16.97 11.34 -24.19
CA GLU A 78 17.72 11.31 -25.46
C GLU A 78 18.03 12.74 -25.95
N LYS A 79 17.03 13.62 -25.94
CA LYS A 79 17.20 15.03 -26.32
C LYS A 79 18.21 15.74 -25.42
N MET A 80 18.12 15.52 -24.10
CA MET A 80 19.06 16.09 -23.14
C MET A 80 20.48 15.53 -23.35
N ALA A 81 20.63 14.23 -23.58
CA ALA A 81 21.92 13.61 -23.87
C ALA A 81 22.57 14.18 -25.15
N GLY A 82 21.77 14.54 -26.15
CA GLY A 82 22.23 15.20 -27.37
C GLY A 82 22.82 16.60 -27.15
N GLN A 83 22.39 17.28 -26.08
CA GLN A 83 22.80 18.64 -25.72
C GLN A 83 23.82 18.68 -24.57
N GLU A 84 23.99 17.58 -23.84
CA GLU A 84 24.88 17.48 -22.69
C GLU A 84 26.36 17.47 -23.10
N THR A 85 27.15 18.26 -22.36
CA THR A 85 28.58 18.46 -22.58
C THR A 85 29.44 17.65 -21.62
N ASP A 86 28.96 17.38 -20.39
CA ASP A 86 29.66 16.50 -19.46
C ASP A 86 29.55 15.04 -19.91
N PRO A 87 30.66 14.34 -20.23
CA PRO A 87 30.61 12.97 -20.72
C PRO A 87 29.94 12.00 -19.75
N LYS A 88 30.15 12.18 -18.43
CA LYS A 88 29.54 11.30 -17.43
C LYS A 88 28.02 11.47 -17.44
N ARG A 89 27.53 12.71 -17.30
CA ARG A 89 26.10 12.99 -17.32
C ARG A 89 25.41 12.57 -18.61
N LYS A 90 26.10 12.71 -19.74
CA LYS A 90 25.60 12.26 -21.04
C LYS A 90 25.34 10.76 -21.09
N GLU A 91 26.26 9.95 -20.56
CA GLU A 91 26.06 8.50 -20.50
C GLU A 91 24.95 8.11 -19.52
N GLU A 92 24.83 8.81 -18.39
CA GLU A 92 23.68 8.62 -17.48
C GLU A 92 22.34 8.90 -18.18
N LEU A 93 22.24 9.99 -18.95
CA LEU A 93 21.02 10.34 -19.70
C LEU A 93 20.69 9.32 -20.78
N LYS A 94 21.70 8.81 -21.50
CA LYS A 94 21.52 7.70 -22.45
C LYS A 94 21.03 6.43 -21.74
N LYS A 95 21.56 6.13 -20.56
CA LYS A 95 21.14 4.97 -19.79
C LYS A 95 19.69 5.11 -19.30
N ILE A 96 19.31 6.30 -18.83
CA ILE A 96 17.92 6.61 -18.48
C ILE A 96 17.00 6.40 -19.67
N ALA A 97 17.39 6.88 -20.86
CA ALA A 97 16.62 6.68 -22.08
C ALA A 97 16.46 5.20 -22.41
N GLU A 98 17.55 4.43 -22.44
CA GLU A 98 17.53 2.99 -22.71
C GLU A 98 16.58 2.24 -21.76
N ILE A 99 16.67 2.54 -20.45
CA ILE A 99 15.81 1.95 -19.43
C ILE A 99 14.34 2.31 -19.67
N CYS A 100 14.03 3.59 -19.91
CA CYS A 100 12.65 4.05 -20.11
C CYS A 100 12.04 3.60 -21.44
N ARG A 101 12.85 3.23 -22.44
CA ARG A 101 12.38 2.53 -23.65
C ARG A 101 11.98 1.09 -23.37
N TRP A 102 12.53 0.48 -22.32
CA TRP A 102 12.28 -0.92 -21.97
C TRP A 102 11.15 -1.07 -20.95
N VAL A 103 11.29 -0.45 -19.77
CA VAL A 103 10.28 -0.48 -18.71
C VAL A 103 9.37 0.76 -18.77
N PRO A 104 8.04 0.61 -18.57
CA PRO A 104 7.36 -0.59 -18.08
C PRO A 104 6.78 -1.49 -19.19
N ALA A 105 7.05 -1.24 -20.47
CA ALA A 105 6.50 -2.04 -21.57
C ALA A 105 6.85 -3.53 -21.44
N HIS A 106 8.08 -3.81 -21.03
CA HIS A 106 8.62 -5.14 -20.77
C HIS A 106 9.01 -5.32 -19.30
N ALA A 107 9.12 -6.57 -18.85
CA ALA A 107 9.66 -6.90 -17.52
C ALA A 107 11.12 -6.39 -17.37
N PRO A 108 11.51 -5.89 -16.18
CA PRO A 108 12.86 -5.41 -15.94
C PRO A 108 13.90 -6.53 -16.07
N ARG A 109 15.12 -6.19 -16.51
CA ARG A 109 16.22 -7.14 -16.74
C ARG A 109 17.38 -6.96 -15.77
N THR A 110 17.47 -5.78 -15.15
CA THR A 110 18.57 -5.31 -14.30
C THR A 110 18.02 -4.67 -13.03
N TYR A 111 18.87 -4.48 -12.04
CA TYR A 111 18.55 -3.83 -10.77
C TYR A 111 18.02 -2.41 -10.97
N TRP A 112 18.64 -1.65 -11.88
CA TRP A 112 18.19 -0.30 -12.20
C TRP A 112 16.83 -0.32 -12.90
N GLU A 113 16.63 -1.21 -13.88
CA GLU A 113 15.33 -1.37 -14.53
C GLU A 113 14.23 -1.77 -13.52
N ALA A 114 14.53 -2.62 -12.54
CA ALA A 114 13.56 -3.03 -11.53
C ALA A 114 13.12 -1.87 -10.61
N ILE A 115 14.06 -1.02 -10.18
CA ILE A 115 13.74 0.20 -9.42
C ILE A 115 12.91 1.17 -10.27
N GLN A 116 13.28 1.36 -11.54
CA GLN A 116 12.56 2.27 -12.45
C GLN A 116 11.16 1.74 -12.83
N MET A 117 11.00 0.43 -12.98
CA MET A 117 9.72 -0.24 -13.19
C MET A 117 8.78 0.06 -12.03
N TYR A 118 9.22 -0.20 -10.79
CA TYR A 118 8.44 0.16 -9.60
C TYR A 118 8.11 1.65 -9.58
N TRP A 119 9.08 2.52 -9.87
CA TRP A 119 8.86 3.96 -9.82
C TRP A 119 7.80 4.43 -10.83
N PHE A 120 7.78 3.87 -12.04
CA PHE A 120 6.70 4.16 -13.01
C PHE A 120 5.34 3.67 -12.54
N VAL A 121 5.27 2.47 -11.94
CA VAL A 121 4.02 1.96 -11.39
C VAL A 121 3.54 2.79 -10.21
N HIS A 122 4.43 3.18 -9.29
CA HIS A 122 4.11 4.07 -8.20
C HIS A 122 3.52 5.40 -8.71
N LEU A 123 4.18 6.04 -9.68
CA LEU A 123 3.67 7.29 -10.28
C LEU A 123 2.33 7.09 -10.99
N GLY A 124 2.14 6.00 -11.73
CA GLY A 124 0.87 5.69 -12.38
C GLY A 124 -0.27 5.56 -11.37
N THR A 125 -0.06 4.81 -10.29
CA THR A 125 -1.09 4.60 -9.25
C THR A 125 -1.47 5.91 -8.55
N ILE A 126 -0.50 6.72 -8.11
CA ILE A 126 -0.80 7.96 -7.37
C ILE A 126 -1.34 9.10 -8.26
N THR A 127 -1.19 8.98 -9.58
CA THR A 127 -1.74 9.95 -10.54
C THR A 127 -3.08 9.50 -11.12
N GLU A 128 -3.37 8.20 -11.13
CA GLU A 128 -4.71 7.66 -11.42
C GLU A 128 -5.73 8.18 -10.42
N LEU A 129 -5.46 7.99 -9.12
CA LEU A 129 -6.32 8.47 -8.03
C LEU A 129 -5.48 8.89 -6.82
N ASN A 130 -6.01 9.84 -6.04
CA ASN A 130 -5.44 10.22 -4.74
C ASN A 130 -5.79 9.16 -3.67
N GLY A 131 -5.25 7.95 -3.80
CA GLY A 131 -5.44 6.85 -2.85
C GLY A 131 -4.72 7.07 -1.53
N TRP A 132 -5.21 6.45 -0.44
CA TRP A 132 -4.44 6.36 0.80
C TRP A 132 -3.13 5.59 0.62
N ASP A 133 -2.11 6.07 1.34
CA ASP A 133 -0.79 5.43 1.51
C ASP A 133 0.00 5.19 0.21
N ALA A 134 -0.28 6.03 -0.80
CA ALA A 134 0.35 6.02 -2.11
C ALA A 134 0.35 4.60 -2.72
N MET A 135 1.53 4.08 -3.08
CA MET A 135 1.72 2.71 -3.56
C MET A 135 2.96 2.15 -2.89
N ASN A 136 2.80 1.08 -2.10
CA ASN A 136 3.89 0.46 -1.34
C ASN A 136 4.56 -0.63 -2.20
N PRO A 137 5.90 -0.76 -2.22
CA PRO A 137 6.58 -1.81 -2.98
C PRO A 137 6.58 -3.19 -2.29
N GLY A 138 6.08 -3.28 -1.07
CA GLY A 138 6.13 -4.50 -0.25
C GLY A 138 7.56 -4.86 0.18
N HIS A 139 7.93 -6.13 0.06
CA HIS A 139 9.26 -6.67 0.38
C HIS A 139 10.27 -6.32 -0.71
N PHE A 140 10.55 -5.01 -0.83
CA PHE A 140 11.35 -4.45 -1.92
C PHE A 140 12.77 -5.03 -1.98
N ASP A 141 13.37 -5.32 -0.82
CA ASP A 141 14.67 -6.00 -0.75
C ASP A 141 14.63 -7.39 -1.38
N GLN A 142 13.61 -8.19 -1.07
CA GLN A 142 13.46 -9.54 -1.60
C GLN A 142 13.20 -9.51 -3.11
N HIS A 143 12.43 -8.54 -3.60
CA HIS A 143 12.15 -8.40 -5.02
C HIS A 143 13.36 -7.94 -5.83
N LEU A 144 14.22 -7.09 -5.26
CA LEU A 144 15.43 -6.60 -5.92
C LEU A 144 16.62 -7.53 -5.79
N ALA A 145 16.66 -8.40 -4.78
CA ALA A 145 17.80 -9.29 -4.53
C ALA A 145 18.23 -10.15 -5.74
N PRO A 146 17.32 -10.79 -6.50
CA PRO A 146 17.71 -11.56 -7.69
C PRO A 146 18.38 -10.71 -8.78
N PHE A 147 17.92 -9.47 -8.97
CA PHE A 147 18.53 -8.55 -9.94
C PHE A 147 19.91 -8.07 -9.46
N TYR A 148 20.03 -7.77 -8.17
CA TYR A 148 21.29 -7.35 -7.56
C TYR A 148 22.37 -8.44 -7.68
N GLU A 149 22.03 -9.68 -7.33
CA GLU A 149 22.94 -10.82 -7.39
C GLU A 149 23.40 -11.09 -8.82
N LYS A 150 22.45 -11.14 -9.76
CA LYS A 150 22.75 -11.32 -11.19
C LYS A 150 23.66 -10.22 -11.74
N ASP A 151 23.32 -8.96 -11.50
CA ASP A 151 24.06 -7.83 -12.08
C ASP A 151 25.48 -7.70 -11.47
N LEU A 152 25.66 -8.09 -10.21
CA LEU A 152 26.99 -8.23 -9.59
C LEU A 152 27.81 -9.33 -10.25
N GLU A 153 27.21 -10.51 -10.50
CA GLU A 153 27.89 -11.65 -11.14
C GLU A 153 28.30 -11.33 -12.59
N GLU A 154 27.45 -10.61 -13.32
CA GLU A 154 27.74 -10.14 -14.69
C GLU A 154 28.73 -8.97 -14.73
N GLY A 155 29.07 -8.37 -13.58
CA GLY A 155 30.00 -7.25 -13.46
C GLY A 155 29.47 -5.94 -14.04
N ILE A 156 28.14 -5.80 -14.18
CA ILE A 156 27.47 -4.59 -14.71
C ILE A 156 26.97 -3.66 -13.60
N LEU A 157 27.03 -4.12 -12.34
CA LEU A 157 26.69 -3.37 -11.15
C LEU A 157 27.75 -3.62 -10.08
N THR A 158 28.00 -2.61 -9.25
CA THR A 158 28.74 -2.74 -8.00
C THR A 158 27.81 -2.48 -6.80
N ARG A 159 28.20 -2.96 -5.61
CA ARG A 159 27.45 -2.66 -4.37
C ARG A 159 27.29 -1.15 -4.13
N ALA A 160 28.31 -0.35 -4.49
CA ALA A 160 28.26 1.10 -4.34
C ALA A 160 27.22 1.74 -5.27
N GLU A 161 27.18 1.33 -6.54
CA GLU A 161 26.17 1.78 -7.51
C GLU A 161 24.76 1.33 -7.11
N ALA A 162 24.61 0.10 -6.59
CA ALA A 162 23.32 -0.37 -6.09
C ALA A 162 22.81 0.52 -4.93
N LYS A 163 23.69 0.88 -4.00
CA LYS A 163 23.37 1.81 -2.90
C LYS A 163 23.07 3.23 -3.40
N GLU A 164 23.78 3.70 -4.42
CA GLU A 164 23.50 5.00 -5.05
C GLU A 164 22.11 5.02 -5.69
N LEU A 165 21.74 3.97 -6.45
CA LEU A 165 20.41 3.82 -7.03
C LEU A 165 19.30 3.73 -5.96
N MET A 166 19.53 2.95 -4.90
CA MET A 166 18.62 2.89 -3.74
C MET A 166 18.48 4.27 -3.06
N SER A 167 19.58 5.03 -2.95
CA SER A 167 19.54 6.38 -2.38
C SER A 167 18.75 7.34 -3.26
N CYS A 168 18.92 7.27 -4.58
CA CYS A 168 18.13 8.04 -5.53
C CYS A 168 16.64 7.70 -5.40
N PHE A 169 16.30 6.42 -5.28
CA PHE A 169 14.94 5.96 -5.04
C PHE A 169 14.32 6.58 -3.78
N PHE A 170 15.03 6.56 -2.65
CA PHE A 170 14.58 7.19 -1.40
C PHE A 170 14.31 8.69 -1.58
N ILE A 171 15.22 9.40 -2.26
CA ILE A 171 15.04 10.83 -2.57
C ILE A 171 13.81 11.06 -3.48
N LYS A 172 13.57 10.18 -4.46
CA LYS A 172 12.40 10.27 -5.35
C LYS A 172 11.08 10.16 -4.59
N VAL A 173 10.96 9.19 -3.67
CA VAL A 173 9.76 9.05 -2.83
C VAL A 173 9.61 10.25 -1.89
N ASN A 174 10.70 10.74 -1.29
CA ASN A 174 10.65 11.91 -0.41
C ASN A 174 10.22 13.21 -1.11
N ASN A 175 10.46 13.32 -2.43
CA ASN A 175 9.98 14.46 -3.23
C ASN A 175 8.46 14.44 -3.44
N GLN A 176 7.78 13.31 -3.16
CA GLN A 176 6.34 13.17 -3.32
C GLN A 176 5.65 13.25 -1.96
N THR A 177 5.08 14.42 -1.66
CA THR A 177 4.26 14.58 -0.46
C THR A 177 2.82 14.12 -0.71
N ALA A 178 2.12 13.74 0.36
CA ALA A 178 0.69 13.52 0.30
C ALA A 178 -0.02 14.76 -0.27
N PRO A 179 -1.00 14.61 -1.19
CA PRO A 179 -1.79 15.73 -1.67
C PRO A 179 -2.44 16.51 -0.52
N PRO A 180 -2.70 17.83 -0.67
CA PRO A 180 -3.22 18.66 0.39
C PRO A 180 -4.53 18.12 0.99
N LYS A 181 -4.57 18.03 2.32
CA LYS A 181 -5.73 17.62 3.12
C LYS A 181 -6.33 18.83 3.82
N VAL A 182 -7.65 18.87 3.97
CA VAL A 182 -8.36 19.90 4.76
C VAL A 182 -9.32 19.25 5.77
N GLY A 183 -9.96 20.05 6.63
CA GLY A 183 -11.07 19.56 7.47
C GLY A 183 -10.70 18.42 8.42
N ILE A 184 -11.48 17.33 8.39
CA ILE A 184 -11.28 16.16 9.25
C ILE A 184 -10.09 15.33 8.76
N THR A 185 -9.94 15.13 7.45
CA THR A 185 -8.78 14.43 6.87
C THR A 185 -7.44 15.05 7.30
N ALA A 186 -7.35 16.39 7.36
CA ALA A 186 -6.14 17.06 7.85
C ALA A 186 -5.89 16.86 9.35
N LYS A 187 -6.95 16.66 10.15
CA LYS A 187 -6.84 16.43 11.60
C LYS A 187 -6.45 14.99 11.93
N GLU A 188 -6.92 14.03 11.15
CA GLU A 188 -6.58 12.61 11.34
C GLU A 188 -5.22 12.25 10.71
N SER A 189 -4.81 12.93 9.63
CA SER A 189 -3.53 12.72 8.95
C SER A 189 -2.82 14.04 8.64
N GLY A 190 -2.43 14.76 9.71
CA GLY A 190 -1.79 16.07 9.65
C GLY A 190 -0.30 16.04 9.30
N THR A 191 0.06 15.42 8.18
CA THR A 191 1.45 15.23 7.74
C THR A 191 1.59 15.30 6.21
N TYR A 192 2.80 15.64 5.75
CA TYR A 192 3.21 15.56 4.35
C TYR A 192 3.63 14.14 3.93
N ASN A 193 3.87 13.24 4.88
CA ASN A 193 4.13 11.83 4.60
C ASN A 193 2.90 11.19 3.94
N ASP A 194 3.12 10.45 2.86
CA ASP A 194 2.10 9.67 2.16
C ASP A 194 2.27 8.15 2.34
N PHE A 195 3.00 7.76 3.38
CA PHE A 195 3.03 6.40 3.93
C PHE A 195 3.41 5.29 2.94
N THR A 196 4.26 5.60 1.95
CA THR A 196 4.97 4.58 1.17
C THR A 196 5.96 3.85 2.09
N ASN A 197 5.65 2.60 2.45
CA ASN A 197 6.35 1.81 3.45
C ASN A 197 7.12 0.64 2.81
N LEU A 198 8.43 0.57 3.09
CA LEU A 198 9.33 -0.49 2.64
C LEU A 198 9.39 -1.59 3.68
N ASN A 199 9.14 -2.83 3.27
CA ASN A 199 9.35 -3.99 4.15
C ASN A 199 10.76 -4.54 3.89
N ILE A 200 11.52 -4.73 4.96
CA ILE A 200 12.93 -5.13 4.93
C ILE A 200 13.12 -6.37 5.79
N GLY A 201 13.66 -7.44 5.20
CA GLY A 201 13.90 -8.72 5.84
C GLY A 201 12.68 -9.62 5.80
N GLY A 202 12.31 -10.19 6.96
CA GLY A 202 11.16 -11.09 7.07
C GLY A 202 11.44 -12.49 6.54
N ILE A 203 10.41 -13.09 5.95
CA ILE A 203 10.42 -14.47 5.47
C ILE A 203 10.03 -14.52 3.99
N LYS A 204 10.47 -15.56 3.30
CA LYS A 204 10.10 -15.85 1.91
C LYS A 204 8.78 -16.62 1.85
N ARG A 205 8.24 -16.79 0.64
CA ARG A 205 7.05 -17.61 0.34
C ARG A 205 7.08 -19.02 0.96
N ASP A 206 8.26 -19.65 0.98
CA ASP A 206 8.47 -20.99 1.56
C ASP A 206 8.63 -21.00 3.09
N GLY A 207 8.66 -19.82 3.72
CA GLY A 207 8.87 -19.63 5.16
C GLY A 207 10.34 -19.54 5.59
N SER A 208 11.29 -19.62 4.65
CA SER A 208 12.71 -19.43 4.94
C SER A 208 13.06 -17.96 5.14
N ASN A 209 14.28 -17.68 5.64
CA ASN A 209 14.76 -16.32 5.89
C ASN A 209 14.79 -15.46 4.60
N GLY A 210 14.17 -14.28 4.66
CA GLY A 210 14.10 -13.30 3.56
C GLY A 210 15.26 -12.31 3.48
N VAL A 211 16.13 -12.23 4.50
CA VAL A 211 17.23 -11.25 4.54
C VAL A 211 18.25 -11.52 3.43
N SER A 212 18.58 -10.46 2.67
CA SER A 212 19.57 -10.44 1.59
C SER A 212 20.61 -9.30 1.78
N GLU A 213 21.58 -9.17 0.87
CA GLU A 213 22.50 -8.02 0.88
C GLU A 213 21.77 -6.71 0.60
N VAL A 214 20.69 -6.73 -0.20
CA VAL A 214 19.85 -5.55 -0.46
C VAL A 214 19.19 -5.07 0.82
N SER A 215 18.82 -5.97 1.74
CA SER A 215 18.27 -5.62 3.06
C SER A 215 19.26 -4.75 3.87
N TYR A 216 20.56 -5.08 3.82
CA TYR A 216 21.60 -4.27 4.47
C TYR A 216 21.83 -2.94 3.75
N ILE A 217 21.84 -2.92 2.41
CA ILE A 217 21.93 -1.68 1.63
C ILE A 217 20.78 -0.73 1.99
N MET A 218 19.56 -1.23 2.14
CA MET A 218 18.40 -0.42 2.54
C MET A 218 18.56 0.13 3.96
N LEU A 219 19.02 -0.67 4.93
CA LEU A 219 19.31 -0.18 6.29
C LEU A 219 20.40 0.89 6.31
N GLU A 220 21.47 0.71 5.53
CA GLU A 220 22.51 1.73 5.37
C GLU A 220 21.96 3.00 4.73
N THR A 221 21.09 2.88 3.72
CA THR A 221 20.46 4.03 3.07
C THR A 221 19.56 4.81 4.04
N VAL A 222 18.81 4.11 4.90
CA VAL A 222 18.01 4.72 5.97
C VAL A 222 18.91 5.49 6.94
N ASP A 223 20.03 4.89 7.37
CA ASP A 223 20.99 5.54 8.28
C ASP A 223 21.87 6.62 7.64
N ASP A 224 21.96 6.69 6.32
CA ASP A 224 22.72 7.75 5.64
C ASP A 224 21.85 8.96 5.30
N LEU A 225 20.61 8.75 4.86
CA LEU A 225 19.77 9.81 4.30
C LEU A 225 18.85 10.49 5.32
N HIS A 226 18.39 9.78 6.36
CA HIS A 226 17.47 10.30 7.39
C HIS A 226 16.25 11.06 6.83
N LEU A 227 15.68 10.56 5.74
CA LEU A 227 14.51 11.17 5.11
C LEU A 227 13.21 10.76 5.81
N LEU A 228 12.18 11.60 5.67
CA LEU A 228 10.83 11.30 6.19
C LEU A 228 10.18 10.14 5.42
N GLN A 229 10.47 10.04 4.12
CA GLN A 229 9.93 9.01 3.23
C GLN A 229 11.04 8.39 2.36
N PRO A 230 10.86 7.14 1.89
CA PRO A 230 9.81 6.22 2.28
C PRO A 230 9.92 5.81 3.76
N GLY A 231 8.80 5.38 4.36
CA GLY A 231 8.82 4.68 5.64
C GLY A 231 9.57 3.35 5.52
N SER A 232 10.09 2.85 6.63
CA SER A 232 10.80 1.57 6.66
C SER A 232 10.35 0.69 7.82
N ALA A 233 10.07 -0.57 7.50
CA ALA A 233 9.65 -1.60 8.42
C ALA A 233 10.63 -2.77 8.39
N LEU A 234 11.20 -3.09 9.54
CA LEU A 234 11.97 -4.31 9.76
C LEU A 234 11.05 -5.47 10.12
N HIS A 235 11.20 -6.58 9.42
CA HIS A 235 10.44 -7.79 9.68
C HIS A 235 11.35 -8.83 10.35
N ILE A 236 11.05 -9.14 11.61
CA ILE A 236 11.86 -9.99 12.48
C ILE A 236 11.06 -11.25 12.84
N SER A 237 11.52 -12.40 12.38
CA SER A 237 10.99 -13.74 12.66
C SER A 237 12.02 -14.55 13.45
N VAL A 238 11.60 -15.69 14.01
CA VAL A 238 12.50 -16.70 14.62
C VAL A 238 13.66 -17.13 13.72
N CYS A 239 13.51 -17.08 12.39
CA CYS A 239 14.57 -17.46 11.45
C CYS A 239 15.48 -16.29 11.05
N THR A 240 15.22 -15.07 11.54
CA THR A 240 16.01 -13.89 11.18
C THR A 240 17.44 -13.98 11.74
N PRO A 241 18.48 -13.76 10.92
CA PRO A 241 19.86 -13.75 11.37
C PRO A 241 20.12 -12.69 12.44
N GLU A 242 20.83 -13.06 13.51
CA GLU A 242 21.16 -12.14 14.63
C GLU A 242 21.89 -10.88 14.15
N ARG A 243 22.76 -11.01 13.14
CA ARG A 243 23.45 -9.87 12.53
C ARG A 243 22.46 -8.82 12.02
N PHE A 244 21.42 -9.23 11.29
CA PHE A 244 20.43 -8.32 10.72
C PHE A 244 19.63 -7.60 11.81
N LEU A 245 19.18 -8.34 12.84
CA LEU A 245 18.54 -7.74 14.02
C LEU A 245 19.43 -6.68 14.67
N ARG A 246 20.73 -6.97 14.85
CA ARG A 246 21.68 -6.02 15.42
C ARG A 246 21.90 -4.79 14.55
N GLU A 247 21.98 -4.91 13.23
CA GLU A 247 22.05 -3.76 12.33
C GLU A 247 20.79 -2.90 12.41
N GLY A 248 19.60 -3.52 12.42
CA GLY A 248 18.35 -2.82 12.65
C GLY A 248 18.32 -2.01 13.95
N CYS A 249 18.74 -2.63 15.06
CA CYS A 249 18.87 -1.95 16.35
C CYS A 249 19.86 -0.76 16.32
N LYS A 250 20.92 -0.83 15.49
CA LYS A 250 21.87 0.28 15.34
C LYS A 250 21.26 1.49 14.62
N VAL A 251 20.31 1.27 13.72
CA VAL A 251 19.54 2.34 13.07
C VAL A 251 18.50 2.89 14.04
N ILE A 252 17.71 2.03 14.70
CA ILE A 252 16.68 2.44 15.66
C ILE A 252 17.26 3.30 16.79
N ARG A 253 18.41 2.93 17.36
CA ARG A 253 19.04 3.67 18.47
C ARG A 253 19.46 5.10 18.11
N LYS A 254 19.45 5.49 16.83
CA LYS A 254 19.71 6.86 16.40
C LYS A 254 18.55 7.82 16.75
N GLY A 255 17.35 7.28 16.99
CA GLY A 255 16.23 8.05 17.53
C GLY A 255 15.33 8.73 16.50
N TYR A 256 15.36 8.29 15.23
CA TYR A 256 14.51 8.85 14.16
C TYR A 256 13.09 8.29 14.13
N GLY A 257 12.77 7.32 15.00
CA GLY A 257 11.49 6.60 15.02
C GLY A 257 11.39 5.43 14.03
N TYR A 258 12.36 5.28 13.13
CA TYR A 258 12.44 4.21 12.14
C TYR A 258 13.73 3.39 12.27
N PRO A 259 13.77 2.17 11.71
CA PRO A 259 12.62 1.43 11.17
C PRO A 259 11.66 0.94 12.25
N SER A 260 10.36 0.86 11.93
CA SER A 260 9.37 0.15 12.75
C SER A 260 9.63 -1.36 12.73
N VAL A 261 9.13 -2.12 13.71
CA VAL A 261 9.41 -3.56 13.84
C VAL A 261 8.13 -4.37 13.77
N PHE A 262 8.07 -5.34 12.85
CA PHE A 262 6.96 -6.25 12.64
C PHE A 262 7.40 -7.71 12.83
N ASN A 263 6.46 -8.55 13.26
CA ASN A 263 6.70 -9.96 13.54
C ASN A 263 5.93 -10.86 12.55
N PRO A 264 6.59 -11.43 11.51
CA PRO A 264 5.99 -12.37 10.58
C PRO A 264 5.36 -13.58 11.25
N ASP A 265 5.94 -14.08 12.35
CA ASP A 265 5.39 -15.24 13.04
C ASP A 265 4.01 -14.96 13.64
N THR A 266 3.66 -13.69 13.85
CA THR A 266 2.34 -13.25 14.31
C THR A 266 1.41 -12.92 13.15
N TYR A 267 1.81 -11.99 12.27
CA TYR A 267 0.88 -11.50 11.24
C TYR A 267 0.55 -12.56 10.18
N VAL A 268 1.43 -13.54 9.93
CA VAL A 268 1.11 -14.66 9.04
C VAL A 268 -0.08 -15.45 9.58
N MET A 269 -0.13 -15.68 10.89
CA MET A 269 -1.24 -16.38 11.54
C MET A 269 -2.53 -15.54 11.48
N GLU A 270 -2.42 -14.22 11.62
CA GLU A 270 -3.55 -13.29 11.48
C GLU A 270 -4.11 -13.31 10.06
N LEU A 271 -3.27 -13.23 9.04
CA LEU A 271 -3.67 -13.31 7.63
C LEU A 271 -4.29 -14.68 7.30
N MET A 272 -3.71 -15.78 7.78
CA MET A 272 -4.29 -17.11 7.60
C MET A 272 -5.67 -17.22 8.27
N ARG A 273 -5.87 -16.63 9.46
CA ARG A 273 -7.18 -16.57 10.12
C ARG A 273 -8.22 -15.80 9.30
N GLN A 274 -7.79 -14.85 8.48
CA GLN A 274 -8.63 -14.12 7.53
C GLN A 274 -8.86 -14.88 6.20
N GLY A 275 -8.39 -16.13 6.08
CA GLY A 275 -8.63 -16.99 4.92
C GLY A 275 -7.56 -16.93 3.83
N LYS A 276 -6.41 -16.28 4.08
CA LYS A 276 -5.28 -16.29 3.15
C LYS A 276 -4.60 -17.65 3.13
N THR A 277 -4.04 -18.03 1.99
CA THR A 277 -3.18 -19.23 1.92
C THR A 277 -1.90 -19.00 2.72
N PRO A 278 -1.22 -20.05 3.22
CA PRO A 278 0.06 -19.89 3.91
C PRO A 278 1.09 -19.15 3.06
N GLU A 279 1.13 -19.41 1.75
CA GLU A 279 2.07 -18.78 0.82
C GLU A 279 1.78 -17.28 0.68
N ASP A 280 0.51 -16.91 0.44
CA ASP A 280 0.12 -15.51 0.26
C ASP A 280 0.24 -14.71 1.57
N ALA A 281 0.04 -15.36 2.73
CA ALA A 281 0.26 -14.76 4.04
C ALA A 281 1.74 -14.49 4.32
N ARG A 282 2.65 -15.38 3.91
CA ARG A 282 4.10 -15.21 4.10
C ARG A 282 4.71 -14.13 3.22
N GLU A 283 4.19 -13.95 2.01
CA GLU A 283 4.56 -12.86 1.11
C GLU A 283 3.92 -11.51 1.51
N GLY A 284 2.96 -11.54 2.45
CA GLY A 284 2.38 -10.34 3.04
C GLY A 284 3.32 -9.61 3.99
N GLY A 285 2.87 -8.46 4.46
CA GLY A 285 3.65 -7.61 5.35
C GLY A 285 2.86 -6.37 5.76
N CYS A 286 3.56 -5.32 6.17
CA CYS A 286 2.96 -4.06 6.59
C CYS A 286 2.89 -3.06 5.44
N SER A 287 1.77 -2.35 5.29
CA SER A 287 1.71 -1.14 4.47
C SER A 287 1.16 0.02 5.29
N GLY A 288 1.36 1.24 4.80
CA GLY A 288 0.84 2.41 5.51
C GLY A 288 1.55 2.60 6.84
N CYS A 289 0.79 2.51 7.94
CA CYS A 289 1.30 2.66 9.29
C CYS A 289 1.69 1.32 9.92
N ILE A 290 0.69 0.45 10.15
CA ILE A 290 0.85 -0.83 10.87
C ILE A 290 -0.01 -1.96 10.29
N GLU A 291 -0.74 -1.67 9.23
CA GLU A 291 -1.73 -2.57 8.66
C GLU A 291 -1.06 -3.71 7.91
N VAL A 292 -1.49 -4.94 8.18
CA VAL A 292 -0.96 -6.14 7.52
C VAL A 292 -1.91 -6.65 6.45
N GLY A 293 -1.37 -6.97 5.28
CA GLY A 293 -2.15 -7.44 4.13
C GLY A 293 -1.39 -8.43 3.25
N ALA A 294 -2.12 -9.19 2.44
CA ALA A 294 -1.54 -10.03 1.40
C ALA A 294 -1.17 -9.17 0.18
N PHE A 295 0.11 -8.82 0.08
CA PHE A 295 0.64 -7.94 -0.95
C PHE A 295 0.36 -8.44 -2.36
N GLY A 296 -0.02 -7.50 -3.24
CA GLY A 296 -0.37 -7.76 -4.63
C GLY A 296 -1.65 -8.57 -4.83
N LYS A 297 -2.40 -8.89 -3.75
CA LYS A 297 -3.49 -9.88 -3.78
C LYS A 297 -4.75 -9.43 -3.03
N GLU A 298 -4.67 -8.35 -2.26
CA GLU A 298 -5.72 -7.93 -1.34
C GLU A 298 -6.13 -6.47 -1.53
N ALA A 299 -7.45 -6.22 -1.43
CA ALA A 299 -7.98 -4.93 -1.01
C ALA A 299 -8.27 -4.97 0.49
N TYR A 300 -7.50 -4.22 1.28
CA TYR A 300 -7.58 -4.21 2.74
C TYR A 300 -7.88 -2.80 3.26
N ILE A 301 -9.06 -2.31 2.85
CA ILE A 301 -9.45 -0.90 2.92
C ILE A 301 -9.63 -0.41 4.36
N LEU A 302 -8.97 0.69 4.70
CA LEU A 302 -9.24 1.45 5.92
C LEU A 302 -10.39 2.42 5.69
N THR A 303 -11.43 2.35 6.53
CA THR A 303 -12.65 3.15 6.32
C THR A 303 -12.77 4.34 7.27
N GLY A 304 -11.99 4.39 8.35
CA GLY A 304 -12.07 5.50 9.31
C GLY A 304 -11.78 5.10 10.75
N TYR A 305 -11.42 6.10 11.55
CA TYR A 305 -11.20 5.90 12.98
C TYR A 305 -12.52 5.84 13.75
N LEU A 306 -12.59 4.99 14.76
CA LEU A 306 -13.67 4.98 15.77
C LEU A 306 -13.12 5.53 17.09
N ASN A 307 -13.78 6.54 17.64
CA ASN A 307 -13.40 7.19 18.89
C ASN A 307 -14.10 6.51 20.08
N VAL A 308 -13.50 5.42 20.57
CA VAL A 308 -14.09 4.58 21.62
C VAL A 308 -14.29 5.36 22.94
N PRO A 309 -13.34 6.19 23.42
CA PRO A 309 -13.55 7.02 24.61
C PRO A 309 -14.72 7.98 24.48
N LYS A 310 -14.92 8.58 23.30
CA LYS A 310 -16.05 9.49 23.06
C LYS A 310 -17.39 8.76 23.13
N ILE A 311 -17.44 7.50 22.70
CA ILE A 311 -18.65 6.66 22.81
C ILE A 311 -18.97 6.39 24.29
N LEU A 312 -17.97 6.15 25.14
CA LEU A 312 -18.19 6.07 26.58
C LEU A 312 -18.70 7.40 27.14
N GLU A 313 -18.11 8.54 26.76
CA GLU A 313 -18.58 9.86 27.22
C GLU A 313 -20.07 10.08 26.86
N VAL A 314 -20.49 9.71 25.65
CA VAL A 314 -21.90 9.76 25.24
C VAL A 314 -22.77 8.80 26.05
N THR A 315 -22.25 7.61 26.38
CA THR A 315 -22.93 6.66 27.27
C THR A 315 -23.17 7.28 28.65
N LEU A 316 -22.15 7.93 29.22
CA LEU A 316 -22.19 8.61 30.51
C LEU A 316 -23.06 9.89 30.51
N HIS A 317 -23.51 10.34 29.34
CA HIS A 317 -24.42 11.46 29.19
C HIS A 317 -25.74 11.03 28.52
N ASN A 318 -26.09 9.74 28.65
CA ASN A 318 -27.36 9.16 28.21
C ASN A 318 -27.71 9.51 26.75
N GLY A 319 -26.70 9.45 25.86
CA GLY A 319 -26.83 9.71 24.43
C GLY A 319 -26.53 11.14 23.98
N THR A 320 -26.25 12.06 24.90
CA THR A 320 -25.94 13.46 24.58
C THR A 320 -24.43 13.67 24.51
N ASP A 321 -23.95 14.33 23.47
CA ASP A 321 -22.57 14.79 23.40
C ASP A 321 -22.42 16.06 24.25
N PRO A 322 -21.67 16.04 25.36
CA PRO A 322 -21.57 17.20 26.26
C PRO A 322 -20.84 18.39 25.61
N VAL A 323 -20.03 18.16 24.57
CA VAL A 323 -19.30 19.23 23.87
C VAL A 323 -20.23 20.01 22.95
N SER A 324 -21.13 19.33 22.24
CA SER A 324 -22.05 19.98 21.29
C SER A 324 -23.44 20.25 21.84
N GLY A 325 -23.80 19.64 22.98
CA GLY A 325 -25.15 19.67 23.56
C GLY A 325 -26.20 18.91 22.75
N LYS A 326 -25.79 18.18 21.70
CA LYS A 326 -26.71 17.46 20.81
C LYS A 326 -26.87 16.02 21.26
N LYS A 327 -28.09 15.50 21.09
CA LYS A 327 -28.35 14.06 21.19
C LYS A 327 -27.81 13.37 19.95
N VAL A 328 -26.82 12.51 20.15
CA VAL A 328 -26.06 11.86 19.06
C VAL A 328 -26.11 10.33 19.15
N GLY A 329 -26.35 9.79 20.34
CA GLY A 329 -26.46 8.36 20.62
C GLY A 329 -27.83 7.96 21.16
N LEU A 330 -27.90 6.72 21.62
CA LEU A 330 -29.08 6.13 22.24
C LEU A 330 -29.33 6.67 23.64
N VAL A 331 -30.59 6.59 24.12
CA VAL A 331 -30.90 6.77 25.53
C VAL A 331 -30.70 5.42 26.21
N THR A 332 -29.59 5.26 26.93
CA THR A 332 -29.19 3.99 27.56
C THR A 332 -29.46 3.94 29.06
N GLY A 333 -30.02 5.01 29.63
CA GLY A 333 -30.29 5.16 31.06
C GLY A 333 -29.41 6.25 31.69
N ASP A 334 -29.86 6.79 32.83
CA ASP A 334 -29.06 7.70 33.63
C ASP A 334 -27.94 6.90 34.33
N PRO A 335 -26.66 7.19 34.06
CA PRO A 335 -25.56 6.44 34.68
C PRO A 335 -25.52 6.52 36.21
N CYS A 336 -26.09 7.58 36.81
CA CYS A 336 -26.21 7.68 38.27
C CYS A 336 -27.18 6.65 38.86
N THR A 337 -27.97 5.96 38.02
CA THR A 337 -28.93 4.94 38.44
C THR A 337 -28.44 3.51 38.26
N PHE A 338 -27.31 3.30 37.57
CA PHE A 338 -26.74 1.97 37.38
C PHE A 338 -26.24 1.39 38.69
N ARG A 339 -26.56 0.11 38.95
CA ARG A 339 -26.26 -0.59 40.20
C ARG A 339 -25.05 -1.50 40.13
N SER A 340 -24.54 -1.76 38.92
CA SER A 340 -23.35 -2.58 38.72
C SER A 340 -22.53 -2.11 37.52
N TYR A 341 -21.29 -2.59 37.43
CA TYR A 341 -20.43 -2.34 36.27
C TYR A 341 -21.04 -2.92 34.99
N GLU A 342 -21.67 -4.09 35.08
CA GLU A 342 -22.29 -4.78 33.96
C GLU A 342 -23.42 -3.94 33.34
N GLU A 343 -24.21 -3.22 34.15
CA GLU A 343 -25.24 -2.30 33.63
C GLU A 343 -24.63 -1.14 32.84
N LEU A 344 -23.53 -0.57 33.31
CA LEU A 344 -22.78 0.46 32.57
C LEU A 344 -22.16 -0.11 31.28
N TYR A 345 -21.56 -1.30 31.37
CA TYR A 345 -20.92 -1.96 30.24
C TYR A 345 -21.94 -2.32 29.16
N ASP A 346 -23.12 -2.82 29.54
CA ASP A 346 -24.23 -3.07 28.61
C ASP A 346 -24.74 -1.79 27.96
N ALA A 347 -24.83 -0.69 28.70
CA ALA A 347 -25.18 0.62 28.16
C ALA A 347 -24.12 1.09 27.13
N PHE A 348 -22.84 0.92 27.43
CA PHE A 348 -21.74 1.24 26.53
C PHE A 348 -21.74 0.38 25.27
N LEU A 349 -21.94 -0.95 25.40
CA LEU A 349 -22.04 -1.85 24.26
C LEU A 349 -23.20 -1.47 23.32
N LYS A 350 -24.36 -1.08 23.86
CA LYS A 350 -25.47 -0.56 23.05
C LYS A 350 -25.08 0.66 22.22
N GLN A 351 -24.30 1.59 22.78
CA GLN A 351 -23.80 2.75 22.03
C GLN A 351 -22.78 2.34 20.97
N ILE A 352 -21.84 1.44 21.30
CA ILE A 352 -20.87 0.90 20.34
C ILE A 352 -21.59 0.27 19.15
N HIS A 353 -22.55 -0.62 19.38
CA HIS A 353 -23.34 -1.24 18.31
C HIS A 353 -24.05 -0.18 17.46
N TYR A 354 -24.67 0.82 18.07
CA TYR A 354 -25.36 1.89 17.34
C TYR A 354 -24.43 2.66 16.40
N PHE A 355 -23.24 3.05 16.85
CA PHE A 355 -22.29 3.81 16.03
C PHE A 355 -21.58 2.95 14.99
N VAL A 356 -21.23 1.70 15.32
CA VAL A 356 -20.64 0.77 14.36
C VAL A 356 -21.64 0.42 13.25
N ASP A 357 -22.90 0.14 13.59
CA ASP A 357 -23.97 -0.12 12.59
C ASP A 357 -24.16 1.08 11.65
N MET A 358 -24.04 2.30 12.18
CA MET A 358 -24.09 3.51 11.37
C MET A 358 -22.88 3.60 10.44
N LYS A 359 -21.66 3.42 10.97
CA LYS A 359 -20.42 3.48 10.19
C LYS A 359 -20.41 2.45 9.07
N VAL A 360 -20.76 1.19 9.35
CA VAL A 360 -20.80 0.12 8.34
C VAL A 360 -21.79 0.44 7.21
N ARG A 361 -22.97 0.99 7.53
CA ARG A 361 -23.93 1.41 6.50
C ARG A 361 -23.37 2.52 5.60
N VAL A 362 -22.63 3.46 6.17
CA VAL A 362 -21.97 4.54 5.42
C VAL A 362 -20.83 3.98 4.55
N SER A 363 -19.94 3.14 5.12
CA SER A 363 -18.85 2.50 4.37
C SER A 363 -19.38 1.72 3.16
N ASN A 364 -20.38 0.85 3.37
CA ASN A 364 -20.95 0.04 2.29
C ASN A 364 -21.53 0.89 1.14
N TYR A 365 -22.12 2.06 1.47
CA TYR A 365 -22.59 2.99 0.44
C TYR A 365 -21.42 3.58 -0.34
N ILE A 366 -20.39 4.07 0.37
CA ILE A 366 -19.20 4.70 -0.23
C ILE A 366 -18.43 3.71 -1.10
N ASP A 367 -18.22 2.47 -0.64
CA ASP A 367 -17.54 1.43 -1.40
C ASP A 367 -18.24 1.19 -2.75
N ARG A 368 -19.58 1.14 -2.76
CA ARG A 368 -20.36 1.05 -4.01
C ARG A 368 -20.23 2.29 -4.90
N MET A 369 -20.02 3.48 -4.33
CA MET A 369 -19.81 4.70 -5.12
C MET A 369 -18.43 4.70 -5.78
N PHE A 370 -17.38 4.29 -5.07
CA PHE A 370 -16.04 4.16 -5.67
C PHE A 370 -16.01 3.11 -6.76
N ALA A 371 -16.54 1.90 -6.49
CA ALA A 371 -16.64 0.82 -7.47
C ALA A 371 -17.36 1.23 -8.77
N LYS A 372 -18.31 2.19 -8.68
CA LYS A 372 -19.13 2.61 -9.82
C LYS A 372 -18.59 3.84 -10.54
N TYR A 373 -18.05 4.81 -9.81
CA TYR A 373 -17.76 6.14 -10.35
C TYR A 373 -16.28 6.51 -10.36
N ALA A 374 -15.43 5.73 -9.70
CA ALA A 374 -13.99 5.97 -9.63
C ALA A 374 -13.21 4.64 -9.58
N PRO A 375 -13.33 3.79 -10.62
CA PRO A 375 -12.53 2.56 -10.72
C PRO A 375 -11.04 2.88 -10.83
N ALA A 376 -10.19 2.00 -10.30
CA ALA A 376 -8.74 2.09 -10.31
C ALA A 376 -8.15 1.07 -11.31
N THR A 377 -8.39 1.32 -12.59
CA THR A 377 -8.06 0.43 -13.70
C THR A 377 -6.57 0.12 -13.82
N PHE A 378 -5.70 1.10 -13.57
CA PHE A 378 -4.25 0.95 -13.60
C PHE A 378 -3.76 0.18 -12.38
N LEU A 379 -4.24 0.50 -11.17
CA LEU A 379 -3.94 -0.29 -9.98
C LEU A 379 -4.33 -1.77 -10.16
N SER A 380 -5.50 -2.02 -10.74
CA SER A 380 -6.03 -3.36 -10.97
C SER A 380 -5.12 -4.26 -11.81
N LEU A 381 -4.26 -3.69 -12.67
CA LEU A 381 -3.28 -4.43 -13.47
C LEU A 381 -2.31 -5.24 -12.59
N PHE A 382 -1.97 -4.71 -11.42
CA PHE A 382 -0.93 -5.28 -10.56
C PHE A 382 -1.49 -6.17 -9.46
N ILE A 383 -2.80 -6.18 -9.25
CA ILE A 383 -3.44 -6.95 -8.18
C ILE A 383 -4.01 -8.27 -8.73
N ASP A 384 -3.68 -9.37 -8.05
CA ASP A 384 -4.08 -10.71 -8.47
C ASP A 384 -5.58 -10.85 -8.62
N ASP A 385 -5.94 -11.64 -9.61
CA ASP A 385 -7.30 -12.01 -10.00
C ASP A 385 -8.17 -10.87 -10.58
N CYS A 386 -7.74 -9.61 -10.57
CA CYS A 386 -8.53 -8.50 -11.15
C CYS A 386 -8.73 -8.69 -12.66
N ILE A 387 -7.64 -8.92 -13.42
CA ILE A 387 -7.72 -9.24 -14.86
C ILE A 387 -8.52 -10.53 -15.09
N ALA A 388 -8.22 -11.60 -14.35
CA ALA A 388 -8.87 -12.90 -14.56
C ALA A 388 -10.38 -12.87 -14.28
N LYS A 389 -10.83 -12.01 -13.35
CA LYS A 389 -12.26 -11.80 -13.06
C LYS A 389 -12.91 -10.76 -13.97
N GLY A 390 -12.12 -9.95 -14.69
CA GLY A 390 -12.59 -8.74 -15.37
C GLY A 390 -13.23 -7.75 -14.40
N LYS A 391 -12.65 -7.57 -13.21
CA LYS A 391 -13.21 -6.70 -12.16
C LYS A 391 -12.15 -5.76 -11.60
N ASP A 392 -12.56 -4.51 -11.42
CA ASP A 392 -11.77 -3.47 -10.79
C ASP A 392 -11.42 -3.80 -9.33
N TYR A 393 -10.31 -3.23 -8.87
CA TYR A 393 -9.80 -3.31 -7.51
C TYR A 393 -10.87 -2.94 -6.46
N TYR A 394 -11.63 -1.85 -6.66
CA TYR A 394 -12.68 -1.42 -5.73
C TYR A 394 -14.00 -2.17 -5.91
N ASN A 395 -14.13 -3.04 -6.93
CA ASN A 395 -15.31 -3.86 -7.18
C ASN A 395 -15.03 -5.36 -6.94
N CYS A 396 -14.25 -5.67 -5.91
CA CYS A 396 -13.88 -7.03 -5.50
C CYS A 396 -13.11 -7.85 -6.55
N GLY A 397 -12.35 -7.18 -7.43
CA GLY A 397 -11.35 -7.80 -8.29
C GLY A 397 -10.27 -8.61 -7.53
N PRO A 398 -9.70 -8.10 -6.43
CA PRO A 398 -8.60 -8.77 -5.73
C PRO A 398 -8.98 -10.15 -5.21
N ARG A 399 -8.00 -11.04 -5.07
CA ARG A 399 -8.18 -12.37 -4.47
C ARG A 399 -8.84 -12.29 -3.09
N TYR A 400 -8.36 -11.37 -2.27
CA TYR A 400 -8.81 -11.14 -0.91
C TYR A 400 -9.40 -9.74 -0.77
N ASN A 401 -10.48 -9.61 -0.01
CA ASN A 401 -11.14 -8.33 0.21
C ASN A 401 -11.51 -8.22 1.69
N THR A 402 -10.93 -7.26 2.39
CA THR A 402 -11.18 -6.94 3.79
C THR A 402 -11.38 -5.44 3.97
N SER A 403 -12.04 -5.07 5.07
CA SER A 403 -12.26 -3.66 5.41
C SER A 403 -12.11 -3.47 6.92
N TYR A 404 -11.56 -2.33 7.31
CA TYR A 404 -11.18 -2.04 8.69
C TYR A 404 -11.85 -0.76 9.19
N ILE A 405 -12.20 -0.78 10.48
CA ILE A 405 -12.53 0.40 11.27
C ILE A 405 -11.47 0.48 12.37
N GLN A 406 -10.68 1.56 12.38
CA GLN A 406 -9.55 1.67 13.30
C GLN A 406 -10.01 2.19 14.67
N CYS A 407 -10.06 1.32 15.66
CA CYS A 407 -10.46 1.69 17.02
C CYS A 407 -9.33 2.46 17.74
N THR A 408 -9.65 3.66 18.22
CA THR A 408 -8.71 4.56 18.90
C THR A 408 -9.03 4.68 20.39
N GLY A 409 -8.00 4.95 21.21
CA GLY A 409 -8.17 5.24 22.63
C GLY A 409 -8.31 4.02 23.53
N LEU A 410 -7.78 2.85 23.13
CA LEU A 410 -7.84 1.62 23.93
C LEU A 410 -7.28 1.82 25.35
N GLY A 411 -6.09 2.42 25.50
CA GLY A 411 -5.53 2.70 26.83
C GLY A 411 -6.26 3.78 27.64
N THR A 412 -7.16 4.55 27.03
CA THR A 412 -8.00 5.54 27.73
C THR A 412 -9.31 4.91 28.23
N ILE A 413 -9.82 3.90 27.52
CA ILE A 413 -11.07 3.22 27.86
C ILE A 413 -10.88 2.06 28.84
N THR A 414 -9.70 1.42 28.83
CA THR A 414 -9.30 0.37 29.80
C THR A 414 -8.69 0.97 31.05
#